data_AF-A0A967N4B0-F1
#
_entry.id   AF-A0A967N4B0-F1
#
_cell.length_a   1.000
_cell.length_b   1.000
_cell.length_c   1.000
_cell.angle_alpha   90.00
_cell.angle_beta   90.00
_cell.angle_gamma   90.00
#
_symmetry.space_group_name_H-M   'P 1'
#
loop_
_entity.id
_entity.type
_entity.pdbx_description
1 polymer ?
#
loop_
_entity_poly.entity_id
_entity_poly.type
_entity_poly.pdbx_seq_one_letter_code
_entity_poly.pdbx_strand_id
1 'polypeptide(L)'
;MSERAPGPWKPFRPTAEDLKTIAEDVSEIREIQRRLLEGHEDLHVRDRVAHEYQIAGGKVRLRVDDELPGELKGVGLFDPGAEHVGVGRVSTGLGTPHVEPGLDFLGLMLAFQTRGGHRVDFLAINDPSAPTRDHREFVDVLHATGDAADAGIPLIGALGERDLIDTAAEQTEFFLTLRKRMGLKRALETVG
;
A
#
# COMPACT_ATOMS: atom_id res chain seq x y z
N MET A 1 -16.07 12.33 27.69
CA MET A 1 -15.81 10.97 27.17
C MET A 1 -14.53 10.50 27.84
N SER A 2 -14.58 9.39 28.58
CA SER A 2 -13.40 8.84 29.25
C SER A 2 -12.53 8.13 28.21
N GLU A 3 -11.35 8.68 27.92
CA GLU A 3 -10.32 8.00 27.15
C GLU A 3 -9.91 6.75 27.94
N ARG A 4 -10.37 5.57 27.49
CA ARG A 4 -9.76 4.32 27.95
C ARG A 4 -8.32 4.35 27.47
N ALA A 5 -7.39 4.37 28.41
CA ALA A 5 -5.98 4.14 28.13
C ALA A 5 -5.86 2.88 27.26
N PRO A 6 -5.15 2.93 26.12
CA PRO A 6 -4.98 1.77 25.26
C PRO A 6 -4.35 0.65 26.08
N GLY A 7 -4.94 -0.54 26.01
CA GLY A 7 -4.38 -1.73 26.67
C GLY A 7 -2.95 -2.01 26.17
N PRO A 8 -2.19 -2.87 26.87
CA PRO A 8 -0.82 -3.18 26.49
C PRO A 8 -0.78 -3.69 25.05
N TRP A 9 0.01 -3.03 24.21
CA TRP A 9 0.23 -3.43 22.82
C TRP A 9 0.74 -4.87 22.78
N LYS A 10 0.11 -5.71 21.96
CA LYS A 10 0.56 -7.08 21.72
C LYS A 10 0.98 -7.18 20.25
N PRO A 11 2.23 -7.56 19.96
CA PRO A 11 2.66 -7.76 18.59
C PRO A 11 1.81 -8.84 17.92
N PHE A 12 1.49 -8.64 16.64
CA PHE A 12 0.93 -9.70 15.81
C PHE A 12 1.94 -10.84 15.72
N ARG A 13 1.52 -12.04 16.14
CA ARG A 13 2.33 -13.25 16.14
C ARG A 13 1.53 -14.36 15.45
N PRO A 14 1.51 -14.39 14.11
CA PRO A 14 0.72 -15.37 13.37
C PRO A 14 1.26 -16.78 13.60
N THR A 15 0.34 -17.72 13.70
CA THR A 15 0.65 -19.15 13.63
C THR A 15 0.93 -19.57 12.18
N ALA A 16 1.45 -20.78 11.99
CA ALA A 16 1.64 -21.33 10.65
C ALA A 16 0.31 -21.47 9.89
N GLU A 17 -0.79 -21.77 10.59
CA GLU A 17 -2.11 -21.84 9.97
C GLU A 17 -2.63 -20.46 9.57
N ASP A 18 -2.43 -19.44 10.41
CA ASP A 18 -2.78 -18.05 10.06
C ASP A 18 -2.05 -17.62 8.78
N LEU A 19 -0.75 -17.91 8.68
CA LEU A 19 0.04 -17.60 7.48
C LEU A 19 -0.46 -18.35 6.25
N LYS A 20 -0.87 -19.61 6.41
CA LYS A 20 -1.41 -20.42 5.32
C LYS A 20 -2.75 -19.86 4.83
N THR A 21 -3.67 -19.54 5.74
CA THR A 21 -4.96 -18.92 5.39
C THR A 21 -4.76 -17.58 4.71
N ILE A 22 -3.87 -16.72 5.23
CA ILE A 22 -3.55 -15.44 4.58
C ILE A 22 -2.99 -15.69 3.18
N ALA A 23 -2.06 -16.63 3.01
CA ALA A 23 -1.45 -16.93 1.72
C ALA A 23 -2.48 -17.45 0.70
N GLU A 24 -3.45 -18.27 1.13
CA GLU A 24 -4.56 -18.73 0.29
C GLU A 24 -5.46 -17.55 -0.12
N ASP A 25 -5.86 -16.71 0.84
CA ASP A 25 -6.75 -15.57 0.60
C ASP A 25 -6.12 -14.50 -0.32
N VAL A 26 -4.79 -14.33 -0.30
CA VAL A 26 -4.08 -13.35 -1.16
C VAL A 26 -3.45 -13.97 -2.41
N SER A 27 -3.68 -15.26 -2.66
CA SER A 27 -3.05 -16.00 -3.76
C SER A 27 -3.36 -15.40 -5.14
N GLU A 28 -4.53 -14.75 -5.27
CA GLU A 28 -5.02 -14.14 -6.51
C GLU A 28 -4.31 -12.83 -6.90
N ILE A 29 -3.53 -12.21 -6.01
CA ILE A 29 -2.75 -11.00 -6.35
C ILE A 29 -1.87 -11.23 -7.59
N ARG A 30 -1.29 -12.43 -7.72
CA ARG A 30 -0.45 -12.78 -8.88
C ARG A 30 -1.20 -12.75 -10.20
N GLU A 31 -2.47 -13.14 -10.18
CA GLU A 31 -3.34 -13.13 -11.35
C GLU A 31 -3.73 -11.69 -11.70
N ILE A 32 -4.00 -10.84 -10.70
CA ILE A 32 -4.28 -9.41 -10.92
C ILE A 32 -3.05 -8.72 -11.54
N GLN A 33 -1.84 -8.95 -11.02
CA GLN A 33 -0.59 -8.44 -11.59
C GLN A 33 -0.37 -8.88 -13.04
N ARG A 34 -0.79 -10.11 -13.37
CA ARG A 34 -0.66 -10.65 -14.72
C ARG A 34 -1.60 -9.93 -15.69
N ARG A 35 -2.86 -9.70 -15.31
CA ARG A 35 -3.85 -8.99 -16.14
C ARG A 35 -3.44 -7.56 -16.42
N LEU A 36 -2.99 -6.83 -15.38
CA LEU A 36 -2.45 -5.48 -15.54
C LEU A 36 -1.32 -5.42 -16.58
N LEU A 37 -0.35 -6.36 -16.50
CA LEU A 37 0.73 -6.42 -17.49
C LEU A 37 0.23 -6.74 -18.91
N GLU A 38 -0.76 -7.63 -19.05
CA GLU A 38 -1.34 -8.01 -20.35
C GLU A 38 -2.17 -6.86 -20.97
N GLY A 39 -2.75 -5.97 -20.15
CA GLY A 39 -3.61 -4.86 -20.57
C GLY A 39 -2.90 -3.54 -20.89
N HIS A 40 -1.65 -3.36 -20.45
CA HIS A 40 -0.93 -2.08 -20.57
C HIS A 40 0.44 -2.24 -21.25
N GLU A 41 0.57 -1.77 -22.51
CA GLU A 41 1.80 -1.91 -23.32
C GLU A 41 3.03 -1.20 -22.71
N ASP A 42 2.79 -0.16 -21.90
CA ASP A 42 3.85 0.60 -21.20
C ASP A 42 4.39 -0.13 -19.96
N LEU A 43 3.71 -1.18 -19.50
CA LEU A 43 4.20 -2.04 -18.43
C LEU A 43 5.09 -3.13 -19.03
N HIS A 44 6.33 -3.24 -18.55
CA HIS A 44 7.33 -4.15 -19.12
C HIS A 44 7.64 -5.35 -18.22
N VAL A 45 7.12 -5.37 -16.99
CA VAL A 45 7.23 -6.45 -16.02
C VAL A 45 5.95 -6.53 -15.21
N ARG A 46 5.71 -7.67 -14.54
CA ARG A 46 4.60 -7.76 -13.58
C ARG A 46 4.85 -6.76 -12.47
N ASP A 47 4.21 -5.61 -12.59
CA ASP A 47 4.39 -4.51 -11.66
C ASP A 47 3.46 -4.67 -10.46
N ARG A 48 3.48 -3.71 -9.55
CA ARG A 48 2.72 -3.75 -8.31
C ARG A 48 1.27 -3.36 -8.60
N VAL A 49 0.31 -4.19 -8.17
CA VAL A 49 -1.15 -3.89 -8.27
C VAL A 49 -1.57 -2.68 -7.45
N ALA A 50 -0.77 -2.34 -6.44
CA ALA A 50 -0.91 -1.15 -5.61
C ALA A 50 0.48 -0.53 -5.48
N HIS A 51 0.55 0.78 -5.29
CA HIS A 51 1.81 1.48 -5.11
C HIS A 51 2.79 1.34 -6.29
N GLU A 52 2.29 1.27 -7.52
CA GLU A 52 3.09 1.15 -8.74
C GLU A 52 3.91 2.41 -9.02
N TYR A 53 3.25 3.57 -9.09
CA TYR A 53 3.90 4.83 -9.46
C TYR A 53 4.81 5.32 -8.32
N GLN A 54 6.11 5.43 -8.61
CA GLN A 54 7.07 5.98 -7.67
C GLN A 54 7.15 7.50 -7.82
N ILE A 55 6.72 8.21 -6.77
CA ILE A 55 6.85 9.66 -6.67
C ILE A 55 8.30 10.03 -6.34
N ALA A 56 8.91 9.33 -5.39
CA ALA A 56 10.28 9.58 -4.97
C ALA A 56 10.96 8.33 -4.41
N GLY A 57 12.29 8.30 -4.45
CA GLY A 57 13.08 7.25 -3.82
C GLY A 57 14.51 7.72 -3.53
N GLY A 58 15.13 7.16 -2.50
CA GLY A 58 16.49 7.57 -2.12
C GLY A 58 17.08 6.86 -0.91
N LYS A 59 18.29 7.27 -0.53
CA LYS A 59 18.95 6.82 0.70
C LYS A 59 18.34 7.53 1.90
N VAL A 60 18.07 6.78 2.96
CA VAL A 60 17.52 7.31 4.22
C VAL A 60 18.43 6.96 5.39
N ARG A 61 18.37 7.77 6.45
CA ARG A 61 19.05 7.50 7.72
C ARG A 61 18.01 7.38 8.83
N LEU A 62 18.05 6.27 9.57
CA LEU A 62 17.29 6.06 10.79
C LEU A 62 18.24 6.20 11.97
N ARG A 63 17.92 7.10 12.89
CA ARG A 63 18.59 7.21 14.19
C ARG A 63 17.60 6.80 15.26
N VAL A 64 18.00 5.83 16.08
CA VAL A 64 17.25 5.37 17.23
C VAL A 64 17.64 6.23 18.43
N ASP A 65 16.64 6.70 19.18
CA ASP A 65 16.88 7.48 20.39
C ASP A 65 17.65 6.67 21.43
N ASP A 66 18.42 7.35 22.27
CA ASP A 66 19.12 6.75 23.41
C ASP A 66 18.13 6.28 24.49
N GLU A 67 16.95 6.90 24.56
CA GLU A 67 15.87 6.53 25.46
C GLU A 67 14.71 5.87 24.71
N LEU A 68 14.51 4.57 24.93
CA LEU A 68 13.40 3.80 24.38
C LEU A 68 12.51 3.22 25.48
N PRO A 69 11.19 3.05 25.23
CA PRO A 69 10.34 2.17 26.03
C PRO A 69 10.95 0.77 26.15
N GLY A 70 10.81 0.15 27.33
CA GLY A 70 11.42 -1.14 27.62
C GLY A 70 11.00 -2.24 26.65
N GLU A 71 9.78 -2.17 26.12
CA GLU A 71 9.22 -3.14 25.19
C GLU A 71 9.84 -3.10 23.78
N LEU A 72 10.49 -2.00 23.40
CA LEU A 72 11.10 -1.81 22.08
C LEU A 72 12.60 -2.11 22.06
N LYS A 73 13.27 -2.07 23.22
CA LYS A 73 14.73 -2.27 23.30
C LYS A 73 15.13 -3.65 22.77
N GLY A 74 16.03 -3.66 21.78
CA GLY A 74 16.56 -4.88 21.17
C GLY A 74 15.63 -5.54 20.15
N VAL A 75 14.49 -4.92 19.81
CA VAL A 75 13.57 -5.45 18.79
C VAL A 75 14.03 -4.98 17.41
N GLY A 76 14.53 -5.90 16.58
CA GLY A 76 14.87 -5.61 15.19
C GLY A 76 15.97 -4.56 15.03
N LEU A 77 15.58 -3.32 14.70
CA LEU A 77 16.50 -2.18 14.52
C LEU A 77 16.63 -1.30 15.78
N PHE A 78 15.78 -1.52 16.79
CA PHE A 78 15.61 -0.65 17.94
C PHE A 78 16.62 -0.92 19.07
N ASP A 79 17.90 -0.70 18.77
CA ASP A 79 18.95 -0.60 19.77
C ASP A 79 19.19 0.89 20.12
N PRO A 80 19.17 1.29 21.40
CA PRO A 80 19.40 2.68 21.78
C PRO A 80 20.66 3.30 21.16
N GLY A 81 20.50 4.50 20.59
CA GLY A 81 21.60 5.24 19.93
C GLY A 81 22.08 4.65 18.61
N ALA A 82 21.45 3.58 18.09
CA ALA A 82 21.84 2.99 16.83
C ALA A 82 21.51 3.89 15.63
N GLU A 83 22.38 3.87 14.62
CA GLU A 83 22.14 4.52 13.33
C GLU A 83 22.17 3.49 12.21
N HIS A 84 21.20 3.59 11.30
CA HIS A 84 21.04 2.70 10.16
C HIS A 84 20.92 3.53 8.88
N VAL A 85 21.57 3.07 7.81
CA VAL A 85 21.40 3.60 6.47
C VAL A 85 20.54 2.63 5.68
N GLY A 86 19.49 3.14 5.04
CA GLY A 86 18.53 2.35 4.31
C GLY A 86 18.14 2.98 2.98
N VAL A 87 17.09 2.42 2.39
CA VAL A 87 16.44 2.95 1.20
C VAL A 87 14.99 3.30 1.52
N GLY A 88 14.51 4.41 0.96
CA GLY A 88 13.14 4.86 1.07
C GLY A 88 12.48 4.98 -0.30
N ARG A 89 11.17 4.75 -0.35
CA ARG A 89 10.32 4.94 -1.52
C ARG A 89 8.99 5.55 -1.10
N VAL A 90 8.56 6.57 -1.84
CA VAL A 90 7.22 7.15 -1.78
C VAL A 90 6.50 6.84 -3.10
N SER A 91 5.22 6.48 -3.01
CA SER A 91 4.40 6.10 -4.15
C SER A 91 2.96 6.49 -3.97
N THR A 92 2.19 6.46 -5.06
CA THR A 92 0.72 6.41 -5.01
C THR A 92 0.25 5.17 -4.25
N GLY A 93 -1.04 5.09 -3.93
CA GLY A 93 -1.69 4.02 -3.19
C GLY A 93 -2.41 3.06 -4.12
N LEU A 94 -3.38 3.60 -4.83
CA LEU A 94 -4.15 2.90 -5.85
C LEU A 94 -3.24 2.66 -7.06
N GLY A 95 -2.83 1.40 -7.28
CA GLY A 95 -1.86 1.01 -8.30
C GLY A 95 -2.47 0.98 -9.69
N THR A 96 -2.41 2.12 -10.34
CA THR A 96 -2.31 2.35 -11.78
C THR A 96 -2.27 3.87 -11.96
N PRO A 97 -1.65 4.40 -13.02
CA PRO A 97 -1.34 5.82 -13.10
C PRO A 97 -2.59 6.63 -13.41
N HIS A 98 -3.37 6.91 -12.37
CA HIS A 98 -4.32 8.00 -12.35
C HIS A 98 -3.55 9.32 -12.19
N VAL A 99 -4.11 10.38 -12.74
CA VAL A 99 -3.50 11.71 -12.75
C VAL A 99 -3.50 12.29 -11.33
N GLU A 100 -2.32 12.67 -10.81
CA GLU A 100 -2.27 13.58 -9.66
C GLU A 100 -2.96 14.91 -10.07
N PRO A 101 -3.96 15.41 -9.32
CA PRO A 101 -4.14 15.23 -7.88
C PRO A 101 -5.41 14.44 -7.48
N GLY A 102 -5.71 13.31 -8.12
CA GLY A 102 -6.76 12.41 -7.65
C GLY A 102 -6.66 12.08 -6.14
N LEU A 103 -7.79 11.82 -5.47
CA LEU A 103 -7.77 11.37 -4.08
C LEU A 103 -7.04 10.03 -3.99
N ASP A 104 -5.91 10.00 -3.28
CA ASP A 104 -5.08 8.81 -3.13
C ASP A 104 -4.38 8.81 -1.76
N PHE A 105 -4.13 7.62 -1.23
CA PHE A 105 -3.26 7.46 -0.07
C PHE A 105 -1.83 7.22 -0.57
N LEU A 106 -0.85 7.91 0.00
CA LEU A 106 0.54 7.77 -0.43
C LEU A 106 1.22 6.65 0.35
N GLY A 107 1.81 5.71 -0.37
CA GLY A 107 2.64 4.65 0.21
C GLY A 107 4.02 5.17 0.64
N LEU A 108 4.48 4.71 1.79
CA LEU A 108 5.84 4.88 2.30
C LEU A 108 6.45 3.50 2.58
N MET A 109 7.54 3.19 1.90
CA MET A 109 8.39 2.05 2.23
C MET A 109 9.76 2.52 2.66
N LEU A 110 10.22 2.04 3.81
CA LEU A 110 11.60 2.22 4.29
C LEU A 110 12.20 0.85 4.57
N ALA A 111 13.36 0.53 4.00
CA ALA A 111 14.04 -0.74 4.21
C ALA A 111 15.43 -0.49 4.79
N PHE A 112 15.76 -1.22 5.86
CA PHE A 112 17.05 -1.19 6.53
C PHE A 112 17.57 -2.61 6.74
N GLN A 113 18.86 -2.73 7.02
CA GLN A 113 19.48 -3.97 7.46
C GLN A 113 19.88 -3.84 8.93
N THR A 114 19.57 -4.87 9.72
CA THR A 114 20.12 -4.99 11.07
C THR A 114 21.62 -5.33 11.00
N ARG A 115 22.34 -5.15 12.12
CA ARG A 115 23.75 -5.58 12.23
C ARG A 115 23.94 -7.08 11.94
N GLY A 116 22.93 -7.90 12.19
CA GLY A 116 22.93 -9.34 11.89
C GLY A 116 22.63 -9.68 10.43
N GLY A 117 22.48 -8.69 9.55
CA GLY A 117 22.19 -8.90 8.13
C GLY A 117 20.73 -9.20 7.81
N HIS A 118 19.82 -9.11 8.79
CA HIS A 118 18.38 -9.26 8.54
C HIS A 118 17.81 -7.98 7.96
N ARG A 119 16.96 -8.10 6.94
CA ARG A 119 16.23 -6.96 6.39
C ARG A 119 14.98 -6.68 7.23
N VAL A 120 14.75 -5.41 7.52
CA VAL A 120 13.55 -4.91 8.21
C VAL A 120 12.95 -3.81 7.36
N ASP A 121 11.68 -4.00 7.00
CA ASP A 121 10.92 -3.08 6.17
C ASP A 121 9.80 -2.44 6.99
N PHE A 122 9.71 -1.12 6.95
CA PHE A 122 8.55 -0.36 7.38
C PHE A 122 7.70 -0.07 6.16
N LEU A 123 6.50 -0.63 6.13
CA LEU A 123 5.49 -0.41 5.09
C LEU A 123 4.33 0.34 5.72
N ALA A 124 4.03 1.52 5.20
CA ALA A 124 3.00 2.39 5.71
C ALA A 124 2.33 3.17 4.57
N ILE A 125 1.25 3.85 4.92
CA ILE A 125 0.64 4.89 4.12
C ILE A 125 0.64 6.21 4.90
N ASN A 126 0.35 7.32 4.24
CA ASN A 126 0.21 8.63 4.88
C ASN A 126 -1.06 8.76 5.75
N ASP A 127 -1.96 7.77 5.69
CA ASP A 127 -3.11 7.65 6.57
C ASP A 127 -2.76 6.84 7.84
N PRO A 128 -3.06 7.34 9.05
CA PRO A 128 -2.83 6.58 10.28
C PRO A 128 -3.77 5.37 10.45
N SER A 129 -4.76 5.21 9.59
CA SER A 129 -5.73 4.12 9.56
C SER A 129 -5.62 3.30 8.28
N ALA A 130 -5.93 2.00 8.37
CA ALA A 130 -5.99 1.15 7.20
C ALA A 130 -7.30 1.41 6.43
N PRO A 131 -7.27 1.47 5.09
CA PRO A 131 -8.48 1.70 4.28
C PRO A 131 -9.45 0.50 4.31
N THR A 132 -8.98 -0.65 4.80
CA THR A 132 -9.74 -1.90 4.91
C THR A 132 -9.54 -2.53 6.28
N ARG A 133 -10.54 -3.31 6.74
CA ARG A 133 -10.50 -3.95 8.07
C ARG A 133 -9.77 -5.28 8.07
N ASP A 134 -9.74 -5.96 6.93
CA ASP A 134 -9.05 -7.23 6.74
C ASP A 134 -8.46 -7.35 5.32
N HIS A 135 -7.71 -8.43 5.11
CA HIS A 135 -7.01 -8.69 3.86
C HIS A 135 -7.94 -9.09 2.71
N ARG A 136 -9.17 -9.57 2.98
CA ARG A 136 -10.13 -9.89 1.91
C ARG A 136 -10.73 -8.63 1.33
N GLU A 137 -11.09 -7.68 2.20
CA GLU A 137 -11.48 -6.33 1.78
C GLU A 137 -10.35 -5.64 1.02
N PHE A 138 -9.09 -5.82 1.43
CA PHE A 138 -7.94 -5.29 0.68
C PHE A 138 -7.86 -5.87 -0.74
N VAL A 139 -8.07 -7.18 -0.87
CA VAL A 139 -8.08 -7.85 -2.17
C VAL A 139 -9.22 -7.32 -3.07
N ASP A 140 -10.40 -7.01 -2.50
CA ASP A 140 -11.48 -6.36 -3.26
C ASP A 140 -11.10 -4.97 -3.78
N VAL A 141 -10.35 -4.19 -2.99
CA VAL A 141 -9.78 -2.91 -3.45
C VAL A 141 -8.82 -3.14 -4.62
N LEU A 142 -7.93 -4.13 -4.55
CA LEU A 142 -6.99 -4.43 -5.64
C LEU A 142 -7.69 -4.80 -6.95
N HIS A 143 -8.80 -5.55 -6.88
CA HIS A 143 -9.61 -5.82 -8.06
C HIS A 143 -10.29 -4.57 -8.59
N ALA A 144 -10.83 -3.71 -7.71
CA ALA A 144 -11.42 -2.46 -8.15
C ALA A 144 -10.39 -1.56 -8.85
N THR A 145 -9.15 -1.54 -8.35
CA THR A 145 -8.03 -0.85 -9.00
C THR A 145 -7.70 -1.47 -10.36
N GLY A 146 -7.58 -2.80 -10.44
CA GLY A 146 -7.30 -3.49 -11.71
C GLY A 146 -8.38 -3.27 -12.77
N ASP A 147 -9.66 -3.39 -12.39
CA ASP A 147 -10.79 -3.20 -13.29
C ASP A 147 -10.89 -1.73 -13.77
N ALA A 148 -10.53 -0.76 -12.91
CA ALA A 148 -10.48 0.66 -13.29
C ALA A 148 -9.34 0.96 -14.29
N ALA A 149 -8.19 0.30 -14.13
CA ALA A 149 -7.06 0.40 -15.05
C ALA A 149 -7.40 -0.15 -16.44
N ASP A 150 -8.08 -1.30 -16.49
CA ASP A 150 -8.52 -1.96 -17.74
C ASP A 150 -9.60 -1.15 -18.50
N ALA A 151 -10.14 -0.07 -17.92
CA ALA A 151 -11.11 0.81 -18.58
C ALA A 151 -10.53 1.62 -19.76
N GLY A 152 -9.23 1.49 -20.04
CA GLY A 152 -8.62 1.90 -21.31
C GLY A 152 -8.12 3.34 -21.34
N ILE A 153 -7.64 3.84 -20.21
CA ILE A 153 -7.09 5.20 -20.10
C ILE A 153 -5.58 5.15 -20.34
N PRO A 154 -5.04 6.01 -21.23
CA PRO A 154 -3.61 6.01 -21.53
C PRO A 154 -2.76 6.30 -20.28
N LEU A 155 -1.72 5.47 -20.09
CA LEU A 155 -0.65 5.70 -19.12
C LEU A 155 0.00 7.08 -19.36
N ILE A 156 0.34 7.82 -18.30
CA ILE A 156 0.92 9.17 -18.43
C ILE A 156 2.22 9.15 -19.24
N GLY A 157 2.14 9.79 -20.41
CA GLY A 157 3.25 10.19 -21.28
C GLY A 157 2.90 11.32 -22.27
N ALA A 158 1.63 11.69 -22.41
CA ALA A 158 1.17 12.75 -23.33
C ALA A 158 0.46 13.88 -22.57
N LEU A 159 1.25 14.85 -22.09
CA LEU A 159 0.75 16.11 -21.54
C LEU A 159 -0.13 16.85 -22.57
N GLY A 160 -1.45 16.84 -22.36
CA GLY A 160 -2.38 17.73 -23.06
C GLY A 160 -3.85 17.43 -22.78
N GLU A 161 -4.57 18.42 -22.24
CA GLU A 161 -6.04 18.71 -22.17
C GLU A 161 -7.09 17.58 -22.04
N ARG A 162 -6.71 16.29 -22.06
CA ARG A 162 -7.60 15.11 -21.92
C ARG A 162 -7.72 14.58 -20.48
N ASP A 163 -6.91 15.11 -19.56
CA ASP A 163 -6.74 14.62 -18.17
C ASP A 163 -8.03 14.45 -17.36
N LEU A 164 -8.96 15.40 -17.41
CA LEU A 164 -10.05 15.45 -16.44
C LEU A 164 -11.20 14.47 -16.74
N ILE A 165 -11.52 14.27 -18.02
CA ILE A 165 -12.60 13.37 -18.43
C ILE A 165 -12.17 11.92 -18.22
N ASP A 166 -10.91 11.65 -18.53
CA ASP A 166 -10.29 10.34 -18.34
C ASP A 166 -10.20 10.01 -16.83
N THR A 167 -9.68 10.93 -16.01
CA THR A 167 -9.66 10.75 -14.53
C THR A 167 -11.05 10.48 -13.94
N ALA A 168 -12.08 11.16 -14.43
CA ALA A 168 -13.44 10.98 -13.94
C ALA A 168 -14.03 9.61 -14.31
N ALA A 169 -13.68 9.07 -15.49
CA ALA A 169 -14.11 7.74 -15.93
C ALA A 169 -13.45 6.64 -15.09
N GLU A 170 -12.14 6.72 -14.87
CA GLU A 170 -11.36 5.83 -13.98
C GLU A 170 -11.94 5.79 -12.57
N GLN A 171 -12.16 6.97 -11.96
CA GLN A 171 -12.73 7.07 -10.61
C GLN A 171 -14.14 6.50 -10.54
N THR A 172 -14.92 6.66 -11.61
CA THR A 172 -16.28 6.10 -11.69
C THR A 172 -16.24 4.58 -11.73
N GLU A 173 -15.42 3.97 -12.59
CA GLU A 173 -15.28 2.52 -12.68
C GLU A 173 -14.72 1.90 -11.41
N PHE A 174 -13.71 2.55 -10.81
CA PHE A 174 -13.19 2.17 -9.50
C PHE A 174 -14.31 2.14 -8.45
N PHE A 175 -15.09 3.22 -8.30
CA PHE A 175 -16.14 3.29 -7.31
C PHE A 175 -17.29 2.30 -7.57
N LEU A 176 -17.66 2.09 -8.84
CA LEU A 176 -18.69 1.12 -9.23
C LEU A 176 -18.26 -0.31 -8.89
N THR A 177 -17.02 -0.66 -9.21
CA THR A 177 -16.46 -1.99 -8.93
C THR A 177 -16.28 -2.22 -7.44
N LEU A 178 -15.75 -1.23 -6.71
CA LEU A 178 -15.61 -1.28 -5.27
C LEU A 178 -16.97 -1.46 -4.58
N ARG A 179 -17.99 -0.70 -5.03
CA ARG A 179 -19.38 -0.86 -4.56
C ARG A 179 -19.93 -2.25 -4.86
N LYS A 180 -19.66 -2.81 -6.05
CA LYS A 180 -20.12 -4.14 -6.45
C LYS A 180 -19.52 -5.24 -5.56
N ARG A 181 -18.25 -5.09 -5.16
CA ARG A 181 -17.53 -6.06 -4.34
C ARG A 181 -17.79 -5.93 -2.85
N MET A 182 -17.74 -4.70 -2.32
CA MET A 182 -17.76 -4.44 -0.87
C MET A 182 -19.10 -3.89 -0.36
N GLY A 183 -20.00 -3.47 -1.26
CA GLY A 183 -21.23 -2.76 -0.92
C GLY A 183 -21.01 -1.25 -0.67
N LEU A 184 -22.05 -0.45 -0.93
CA LEU A 184 -21.97 1.02 -0.98
C LEU A 184 -21.41 1.67 0.28
N LYS A 185 -21.83 1.21 1.47
CA LYS A 185 -21.39 1.81 2.74
C LYS A 185 -19.90 1.61 2.98
N ARG A 186 -19.37 0.42 2.68
CA ARG A 186 -17.95 0.11 2.88
C ARG A 186 -17.08 0.83 1.85
N ALA A 187 -17.53 0.90 0.59
CA ALA A 187 -16.83 1.64 -0.44
C ALA A 187 -16.58 3.12 -0.06
N LEU A 188 -17.57 3.79 0.54
CA LEU A 188 -17.43 5.18 1.02
C LEU A 188 -16.46 5.32 2.20
N GLU A 189 -16.37 4.32 3.08
CA GLU A 189 -15.43 4.30 4.21
C GLU A 189 -13.97 4.07 3.76
N THR A 190 -13.75 3.46 2.59
CA THR A 190 -12.42 3.13 2.05
C THR A 190 -11.77 4.28 1.27
N VAL A 191 -12.57 5.20 0.72
CA VAL A 191 -12.10 6.30 -0.15
C VAL A 191 -12.17 7.69 0.48
N GLY A 192 -12.78 7.82 1.66
CA GLY A 192 -13.04 9.09 2.34
C GLY A 192 -12.20 9.28 3.58
#